data_AF-A0A212FP93-F1
#
_entry.id   AF-A0A212FP93-F1
#
_cell.length_a   1.000
_cell.length_b   1.000
_cell.length_c   1.000
_cell.angle_alpha   90.00
_cell.angle_beta   90.00
_cell.angle_gamma   90.00
#
_symmetry.space_group_name_H-M   'P 1'
#
loop_
_entity.id
_entity.type
_entity.pdbx_description
1 polymer ?
#
loop_
_entity_poly.entity_id
_entity_poly.type
_entity_poly.pdbx_seq_one_letter_code
_entity_poly.pdbx_strand_id
1 'polypeptide(L)'
;MTPFTGDDTYPVEAWINESEDIALLMGWNDMEKLIYRKRLLSGTAKLFLRTQSGKSWSYLKEQLKEEFGLKLNSAAIHKKLISCKMNTDETCQQYFFHTKELALHGNIEEALMDYVIDEIRDSESIKIVLYGASNLKEFRKKLDIYSDIKKKLPSCSSPSTTSKTTDRSYVNLVRMSDAKKIQKGNLVYDDTLKTRLTGIAEKEVISMGTFIAKLQIDEYFADIKFHVVKDTDIPVYLEKF
;
A
#
# COMPACT_ATOMS: atom_id res chain seq x y z
N MET A 1 0.21 9.90 25.09
CA MET A 1 -0.47 8.61 25.04
C MET A 1 -1.96 8.83 24.81
N THR A 2 -2.56 8.12 23.85
CA THR A 2 -3.99 8.21 23.54
C THR A 2 -4.83 7.44 24.58
N PRO A 3 -6.05 7.89 24.87
CA PRO A 3 -6.99 7.09 25.68
C PRO A 3 -7.34 5.78 24.98
N PHE A 4 -7.44 4.67 25.73
CA PHE A 4 -7.93 3.40 25.21
C PHE A 4 -9.44 3.32 25.37
N THR A 5 -10.17 3.21 24.27
CA THR A 5 -11.64 3.14 24.29
C THR A 5 -12.16 1.72 24.40
N GLY A 6 -11.42 0.73 23.88
CA GLY A 6 -11.90 -0.65 23.75
C GLY A 6 -12.97 -0.84 22.66
N ASP A 7 -13.34 0.23 21.95
CA ASP A 7 -14.27 0.23 20.82
C ASP A 7 -13.56 0.37 19.47
N ASP A 8 -12.32 0.86 19.52
CA ASP A 8 -11.46 1.08 18.37
C ASP A 8 -10.70 -0.19 17.98
N THR A 9 -9.98 -0.11 16.85
CA THR A 9 -9.15 -1.20 16.36
C THR A 9 -7.80 -1.29 17.05
N TYR A 10 -7.55 -0.39 18.01
CA TYR A 10 -6.26 -0.24 18.65
C TYR A 10 -6.07 -1.37 19.69
N PRO A 11 -4.98 -2.12 19.64
CA PRO A 11 -4.83 -3.34 20.44
C PRO A 11 -4.50 -3.00 21.88
N VAL A 12 -5.16 -3.68 22.81
CA VAL A 12 -4.95 -3.46 24.24
C VAL A 12 -3.51 -3.76 24.66
N GLU A 13 -2.82 -4.67 23.98
CA GLU A 13 -1.42 -5.01 24.23
C GLU A 13 -0.46 -3.88 23.87
N ALA A 14 -0.66 -3.20 22.73
CA ALA A 14 0.19 -2.05 22.37
C ALA A 14 -0.05 -0.90 23.36
N TRP A 15 -1.31 -0.63 23.69
CA TRP A 15 -1.67 0.34 24.71
C TRP A 15 -0.99 0.03 26.07
N ILE A 16 -1.05 -1.24 26.50
CA ILE A 16 -0.40 -1.69 27.73
C ILE A 16 1.11 -1.43 27.65
N ASN A 17 1.76 -1.81 26.55
CA ASN A 17 3.21 -1.66 26.39
C ASN A 17 3.62 -0.19 26.40
N GLU A 18 2.97 0.67 25.62
CA GLU A 18 3.23 2.12 25.62
C GLU A 18 3.06 2.72 27.02
N SER A 19 2.05 2.27 27.77
CA SER A 19 1.82 2.74 29.14
C SER A 19 2.89 2.25 30.12
N GLU A 20 3.44 1.05 29.92
CA GLU A 20 4.53 0.51 30.73
C GLU A 20 5.83 1.24 30.43
N ASP A 21 6.12 1.55 29.17
CA ASP A 21 7.30 2.31 28.77
C ASP A 21 7.29 3.72 29.39
N ILE A 22 6.14 4.40 29.38
CA ILE A 22 5.98 5.70 30.05
C ILE A 22 6.16 5.55 31.55
N ALA A 23 5.56 4.52 32.16
CA ALA A 23 5.68 4.30 33.59
C ALA A 23 7.12 3.98 34.03
N LEU A 24 7.87 3.26 33.20
CA LEU A 24 9.29 3.00 33.41
C LEU A 24 10.12 4.27 33.28
N LEU A 25 9.88 5.07 32.24
CA LEU A 25 10.57 6.34 32.00
C LEU A 25 10.37 7.32 33.17
N MET A 26 9.17 7.34 33.74
CA MET A 26 8.79 8.24 34.83
C MET A 26 9.07 7.68 36.23
N GLY A 27 9.52 6.42 36.33
CA GLY A 27 9.79 5.76 37.62
C GLY A 27 8.55 5.52 38.48
N TRP A 28 7.39 5.27 37.87
CA TRP A 28 6.12 5.15 38.60
C TRP A 28 6.00 3.85 39.40
N ASN A 29 5.42 3.96 40.59
CA ASN A 29 5.03 2.83 41.43
C ASN A 29 3.69 2.21 40.96
N ASP A 30 3.30 1.06 41.54
CA ASP A 30 2.11 0.32 41.12
C ASP A 30 0.80 1.10 41.29
N MET A 31 0.72 1.96 42.31
CA MET A 31 -0.46 2.80 42.55
C MET A 31 -0.56 3.93 41.52
N GLU A 32 0.54 4.61 41.21
CA GLU A 32 0.61 5.66 40.19
C GLU A 32 0.27 5.10 38.81
N LYS A 33 0.86 3.96 38.47
CA LYS A 33 0.53 3.16 37.29
C LYS A 33 -0.97 2.88 37.18
N LEU A 34 -1.58 2.42 38.27
CA LEU A 34 -3.01 2.11 38.32
C LEU A 34 -3.88 3.36 38.12
N ILE A 35 -3.58 4.46 38.83
CA ILE A 35 -4.33 5.71 38.73
C ILE A 35 -4.25 6.29 37.31
N TYR A 36 -3.03 6.35 36.75
CA TYR A 36 -2.80 6.89 35.42
C TYR A 36 -3.59 6.13 34.35
N ARG A 37 -3.49 4.81 34.35
CA ARG A 37 -4.13 3.95 33.35
C ARG A 37 -5.65 3.98 33.47
N LYS A 38 -6.20 3.98 34.69
CA LYS A 38 -7.65 4.16 34.90
C LYS A 38 -8.17 5.47 34.30
N ARG A 39 -7.38 6.54 34.32
CA ARG A 39 -7.76 7.83 33.71
C ARG A 39 -7.72 7.81 32.19
N LEU A 40 -6.87 6.95 31.61
CA LEU A 40 -6.74 6.78 30.17
C LEU A 40 -7.75 5.79 29.57
N LEU A 41 -8.48 5.03 30.39
CA LEU A 41 -9.60 4.23 29.90
C LEU A 41 -10.81 5.13 29.59
N SER A 42 -11.32 4.99 28.39
CA SER A 42 -12.51 5.66 27.86
C SER A 42 -13.46 4.63 27.22
N GLY A 43 -14.56 5.05 26.62
CA GLY A 43 -15.47 4.17 25.86
C GLY A 43 -15.95 2.94 26.65
N THR A 44 -16.05 1.80 25.96
CA THR A 44 -16.39 0.50 26.54
C THR A 44 -15.38 0.02 27.58
N ALA A 45 -14.09 0.32 27.42
CA ALA A 45 -13.07 -0.02 28.42
C ALA A 45 -13.30 0.68 29.77
N LYS A 46 -13.87 1.89 29.74
CA LYS A 46 -14.28 2.60 30.97
C LYS A 46 -15.53 2.00 31.62
N LEU A 47 -16.45 1.45 30.81
CA LEU A 47 -17.60 0.70 31.34
C LEU A 47 -17.13 -0.60 32.01
N PHE A 48 -16.20 -1.31 31.39
CA PHE A 48 -15.53 -2.48 31.98
C PHE A 48 -14.86 -2.15 33.31
N LEU A 49 -14.19 -1.00 33.42
CA LEU A 49 -13.58 -0.60 34.68
C LEU A 49 -14.62 -0.42 35.82
N ARG A 50 -15.87 -0.07 35.51
CA ARG A 50 -16.94 0.06 36.53
C ARG A 50 -17.38 -1.29 37.09
N THR A 51 -17.20 -2.38 36.34
CA THR A 51 -17.52 -3.74 36.81
C THR A 51 -16.39 -4.31 37.67
N GLN A 52 -15.19 -3.74 37.61
CA GLN A 52 -14.00 -4.19 38.33
C GLN A 52 -13.60 -3.22 39.46
N SER A 53 -13.71 -3.64 40.72
CA SER A 53 -13.35 -2.81 41.88
C SER A 53 -11.97 -3.14 42.46
N GLY A 54 -11.22 -2.13 42.92
CA GLY A 54 -10.22 -2.25 44.00
C GLY A 54 -8.93 -3.07 43.79
N LYS A 55 -8.49 -3.34 42.55
CA LYS A 55 -7.37 -4.29 42.29
C LYS A 55 -6.08 -3.62 41.78
N SER A 56 -4.95 -4.31 41.94
CA SER A 56 -3.61 -3.89 41.49
C SER A 56 -3.52 -3.76 39.97
N TRP A 57 -2.45 -3.11 39.48
CA TRP A 57 -2.26 -3.00 38.04
C TRP A 57 -2.12 -4.37 37.37
N SER A 58 -1.38 -5.29 37.98
CA SER A 58 -1.17 -6.65 37.45
C SER A 58 -2.49 -7.36 37.15
N TYR A 59 -3.46 -7.25 38.06
CA TYR A 59 -4.79 -7.82 37.85
C TYR A 59 -5.55 -7.11 36.73
N LEU A 60 -5.55 -5.77 36.73
CA LEU A 60 -6.27 -5.01 35.70
C LEU A 60 -5.70 -5.30 34.30
N LYS A 61 -4.37 -5.47 34.19
CA LYS A 61 -3.67 -5.84 32.96
C LYS A 61 -4.14 -7.18 32.41
N GLU A 62 -4.24 -8.21 33.26
CA GLU A 62 -4.70 -9.55 32.86
C GLU A 62 -6.14 -9.51 32.37
N GLN A 63 -7.02 -8.83 33.12
CA GLN A 63 -8.43 -8.70 32.77
C GLN A 63 -8.66 -7.88 31.49
N LEU A 64 -7.87 -6.83 31.27
CA LEU A 64 -7.92 -6.07 30.02
C LEU A 64 -7.51 -6.93 28.82
N LYS A 65 -6.51 -7.79 28.98
CA LYS A 65 -6.10 -8.75 27.94
C LYS A 65 -7.13 -9.87 27.74
N GLU A 66 -7.81 -10.31 28.78
CA GLU A 66 -8.83 -11.35 28.65
C GLU A 66 -10.06 -10.84 27.90
N GLU A 67 -10.49 -9.62 28.21
CA GLU A 67 -11.71 -9.03 27.66
C GLU A 67 -11.47 -8.38 26.29
N PHE A 68 -10.42 -7.56 26.17
CA PHE A 68 -10.11 -6.78 24.97
C PHE A 68 -8.92 -7.33 24.17
N GLY A 69 -8.22 -8.33 24.70
CA GLY A 69 -7.19 -9.01 23.93
C GLY A 69 -7.81 -9.68 22.71
N LEU A 70 -7.02 -9.74 21.65
CA LEU A 70 -7.48 -10.13 20.34
C LEU A 70 -7.98 -11.60 20.35
N LYS A 71 -9.30 -11.78 20.36
CA LYS A 71 -9.97 -13.03 19.91
C LYS A 71 -10.15 -13.05 18.38
N LEU A 72 -9.32 -12.31 17.65
CA LEU A 72 -9.41 -12.28 16.18
C LEU A 72 -8.73 -13.53 15.62
N ASN A 73 -9.55 -14.46 15.14
CA ASN A 73 -9.08 -15.48 14.21
C ASN A 73 -8.42 -14.77 13.02
N SER A 74 -7.27 -15.27 12.54
CA SER A 74 -6.59 -14.84 11.31
C SER A 74 -7.57 -14.49 10.19
N ALA A 75 -8.62 -15.29 9.99
CA ALA A 75 -9.67 -15.03 8.99
C ALA A 75 -10.40 -13.68 9.14
N ALA A 76 -10.63 -13.20 10.36
CA ALA A 76 -11.26 -11.90 10.60
C ALA A 76 -10.32 -10.74 10.26
N ILE A 77 -9.02 -10.92 10.49
CA ILE A 77 -7.98 -9.93 10.15
C ILE A 77 -7.82 -9.85 8.63
N HIS A 78 -7.78 -10.99 7.94
CA HIS A 78 -7.78 -11.03 6.47
C HIS A 78 -9.00 -10.32 5.87
N LYS A 79 -10.21 -10.56 6.41
CA LYS A 79 -11.43 -9.85 5.96
C LYS A 79 -11.32 -8.34 6.19
N LYS A 80 -10.74 -7.93 7.31
CA LYS A 80 -10.59 -6.52 7.66
C LYS A 80 -9.57 -5.82 6.76
N LEU A 81 -8.44 -6.46 6.49
CA LEU A 81 -7.43 -5.99 5.54
C LEU A 81 -8.02 -5.81 4.14
N ILE A 82 -8.82 -6.78 3.67
CA ILE A 82 -9.53 -6.68 2.37
C ILE A 82 -10.55 -5.54 2.35
N SER A 83 -11.18 -5.23 3.49
CA SER A 83 -12.16 -4.14 3.59
C SER A 83 -11.52 -2.75 3.75
N CYS A 84 -10.25 -2.68 4.19
CA CYS A 84 -9.49 -1.45 4.34
C CYS A 84 -8.96 -0.99 2.99
N LYS A 85 -9.78 -0.20 2.32
CA LYS A 85 -9.48 0.36 1.00
C LYS A 85 -8.79 1.69 1.08
N MET A 86 -7.87 1.96 0.15
CA MET A 86 -7.15 3.23 0.11
C MET A 86 -8.10 4.34 -0.35
N ASN A 87 -8.28 5.35 0.51
CA ASN A 87 -9.10 6.51 0.18
C ASN A 87 -8.44 7.36 -0.91
N THR A 88 -9.24 8.10 -1.67
CA THR A 88 -8.74 8.96 -2.77
C THR A 88 -7.91 10.14 -2.31
N ASP A 89 -8.08 10.57 -1.05
CA ASP A 89 -7.36 11.70 -0.45
C ASP A 89 -6.17 11.25 0.42
N GLU A 90 -5.97 9.94 0.56
CA GLU A 90 -4.95 9.36 1.43
C GLU A 90 -3.65 9.09 0.67
N THR A 91 -2.52 9.40 1.29
CA THR A 91 -1.21 9.08 0.72
C THR A 91 -0.91 7.59 0.87
N CYS A 92 -0.17 7.00 -0.08
CA CYS A 92 0.24 5.60 -0.01
C CYS A 92 1.00 5.25 1.28
N GLN A 93 1.71 6.23 1.86
CA GLN A 93 2.40 6.06 3.14
C GLN A 93 1.44 5.98 4.32
N GLN A 94 0.41 6.85 4.37
CA GLN A 94 -0.62 6.79 5.41
C GLN A 94 -1.36 5.47 5.36
N TYR A 95 -1.78 5.05 4.16
CA TYR A 95 -2.43 3.77 3.95
C TYR A 95 -1.54 2.60 4.40
N PHE A 96 -0.26 2.62 4.02
CA PHE A 96 0.69 1.60 4.45
C PHE A 96 0.80 1.50 5.97
N PHE A 97 0.86 2.62 6.69
CA PHE A 97 0.92 2.58 8.16
C PHE A 97 -0.37 2.06 8.78
N HIS A 98 -1.53 2.42 8.23
CA HIS A 98 -2.82 1.92 8.72
C HIS A 98 -2.97 0.41 8.50
N THR A 99 -2.65 -0.08 7.30
CA THR A 99 -2.70 -1.52 6.98
C THR A 99 -1.63 -2.29 7.77
N LYS A 100 -0.46 -1.69 8.00
CA LYS A 100 0.59 -2.28 8.84
C LYS A 100 0.14 -2.41 10.30
N GLU A 101 -0.50 -1.39 10.86
CA GLU A 101 -1.06 -1.45 12.21
C GLU A 101 -2.02 -2.65 12.32
N LEU A 102 -2.93 -2.81 11.36
CA LEU A 102 -3.87 -3.93 11.32
C LEU A 102 -3.19 -5.31 11.17
N ALA A 103 -2.12 -5.42 10.38
CA ALA A 103 -1.40 -6.67 10.17
C ALA A 103 -0.55 -7.08 11.38
N LEU A 104 0.01 -6.11 12.13
CA LEU A 104 0.69 -6.37 13.40
C LEU A 104 -0.25 -7.05 14.41
N HIS A 105 -1.55 -6.79 14.32
CA HIS A 105 -2.54 -7.44 15.19
C HIS A 105 -2.71 -8.94 14.92
N GLY A 106 -2.30 -9.44 13.74
CA GLY A 106 -2.49 -10.85 13.37
C GLY A 106 -1.21 -11.64 13.19
N ASN A 107 -0.04 -11.04 13.41
CA ASN A 107 1.25 -11.58 13.01
C ASN A 107 1.29 -11.98 11.51
N ILE A 108 0.58 -11.23 10.66
CA ILE A 108 0.46 -11.51 9.22
C ILE A 108 1.43 -10.60 8.45
N GLU A 109 2.67 -10.53 8.91
CA GLU A 109 3.69 -9.67 8.27
C GLU A 109 4.01 -10.13 6.84
N GLU A 110 3.92 -11.43 6.57
CA GLU A 110 4.23 -12.01 5.26
C GLU A 110 3.22 -11.59 4.18
N ALA A 111 1.91 -11.58 4.49
CA ALA A 111 0.87 -11.23 3.51
C ALA A 111 0.54 -9.73 3.44
N LEU A 112 1.08 -8.90 4.35
CA LEU A 112 0.81 -7.46 4.37
C LEU A 112 1.23 -6.79 3.04
N MET A 113 2.37 -7.18 2.48
CA MET A 113 2.88 -6.60 1.23
C MET A 113 1.92 -6.87 0.07
N ASP A 114 1.41 -8.11 -0.04
CA ASP A 114 0.44 -8.49 -1.07
C ASP A 114 -0.86 -7.68 -0.95
N TYR A 115 -1.39 -7.55 0.27
CA TYR A 115 -2.59 -6.72 0.50
C TYR A 115 -2.40 -5.26 0.09
N VAL A 116 -1.24 -4.69 0.38
CA VAL A 116 -0.94 -3.30 0.01
C VAL A 116 -0.78 -3.15 -1.50
N ILE A 117 -0.16 -4.12 -2.18
CA ILE A 117 0.01 -4.11 -3.64
C ILE A 117 -1.35 -4.27 -4.35
N ASP A 118 -2.19 -5.18 -3.88
CA ASP A 118 -3.51 -5.47 -4.46
C ASP A 118 -4.46 -4.27 -4.38
N GLU A 119 -4.38 -3.48 -3.32
CA GLU A 119 -5.26 -2.31 -3.13
C GLU A 119 -4.84 -1.10 -4.00
N ILE A 120 -3.62 -1.09 -4.54
CA ILE A 120 -3.18 -0.02 -5.42
C ILE A 120 -3.89 -0.15 -6.78
N ARG A 121 -4.73 0.85 -7.10
CA ARG A 121 -5.51 0.91 -8.34
C ARG A 121 -4.73 1.32 -9.59
N ASP A 122 -3.42 1.54 -9.48
CA ASP A 122 -2.59 1.96 -10.62
C ASP A 122 -2.29 0.79 -11.57
N SER A 123 -1.83 1.11 -12.78
CA SER A 123 -1.47 0.12 -13.81
C SER A 123 -0.45 -0.90 -13.28
N GLU A 124 -0.62 -2.17 -13.66
CA GLU A 124 0.27 -3.28 -13.30
C GLU A 124 1.73 -3.00 -13.67
N SER A 125 1.95 -2.25 -14.76
CA SER A 125 3.30 -1.84 -15.19
C SER A 125 3.99 -0.90 -14.20
N ILE A 126 3.23 -0.12 -13.43
CA ILE A 126 3.76 0.77 -12.39
C ILE A 126 3.91 0.00 -11.07
N LYS A 127 2.96 -0.88 -10.74
CA LYS A 127 2.99 -1.71 -9.53
C LYS A 127 4.17 -2.68 -9.49
N ILE A 128 4.73 -3.02 -10.65
CA ILE A 128 5.83 -3.98 -10.76
C ILE A 128 7.04 -3.67 -9.85
N VAL A 129 7.29 -2.39 -9.55
CA VAL A 129 8.39 -1.95 -8.69
C VAL A 129 8.25 -2.42 -7.23
N LEU A 130 7.01 -2.70 -6.80
CA LEU A 130 6.68 -3.09 -5.43
C LEU A 130 6.93 -4.58 -5.17
N TYR A 131 6.93 -5.42 -6.22
CA TYR A 131 7.23 -6.85 -6.12
C TYR A 131 8.71 -7.12 -5.86
N GLY A 132 9.03 -8.31 -5.35
CA GLY A 132 10.40 -8.73 -5.02
C GLY A 132 10.99 -8.01 -3.81
N ALA A 133 10.14 -7.61 -2.86
CA ALA A 133 10.59 -7.18 -1.54
C ALA A 133 10.54 -8.37 -0.59
N SER A 134 11.65 -8.72 0.06
CA SER A 134 11.66 -9.87 1.00
C SER A 134 11.33 -9.46 2.44
N ASN A 135 11.29 -8.16 2.73
CA ASN A 135 10.98 -7.64 4.06
C ASN A 135 10.35 -6.24 3.99
N LEU A 136 9.68 -5.84 5.08
CA LEU A 136 8.99 -4.54 5.17
C LEU A 136 9.92 -3.33 5.02
N LYS A 137 11.21 -3.47 5.35
CA LYS A 137 12.19 -2.39 5.23
C LYS A 137 12.52 -2.12 3.76
N GLU A 138 12.66 -3.17 2.96
CA GLU A 138 12.83 -3.08 1.50
C GLU A 138 11.55 -2.61 0.82
N PHE A 139 10.40 -3.15 1.24
CA PHE A 139 9.10 -2.74 0.71
C PHE A 139 8.84 -1.25 0.90
N ARG A 140 9.22 -0.69 2.05
CA ARG A 140 9.15 0.77 2.30
C ARG A 140 9.98 1.58 1.31
N LYS A 141 11.20 1.13 1.00
CA LYS A 141 12.05 1.83 -0.01
C LYS A 141 11.42 1.75 -1.39
N LYS A 142 10.83 0.61 -1.77
CA LYS A 142 10.11 0.44 -3.04
C LYS A 142 8.85 1.31 -3.11
N LEU A 143 8.13 1.48 -2.00
CA LEU A 143 7.01 2.42 -1.90
C LEU A 143 7.44 3.87 -2.12
N ASP A 144 8.62 4.27 -1.62
CA ASP A 144 9.16 5.62 -1.86
C ASP A 144 9.49 5.81 -3.35
N ILE A 145 10.14 4.83 -3.99
CA ILE A 145 10.43 4.83 -5.44
C ILE A 145 9.13 4.90 -6.24
N TYR A 146 8.12 4.11 -5.86
CA TYR A 146 6.80 4.13 -6.48
C TYR A 146 6.13 5.51 -6.35
N SER A 147 6.22 6.17 -5.18
CA SER A 147 5.71 7.53 -4.98
C SER A 147 6.40 8.53 -5.91
N ASP A 148 7.71 8.42 -6.09
CA ASP A 148 8.48 9.28 -6.98
C ASP A 148 8.13 9.05 -8.46
N ILE A 149 7.95 7.80 -8.88
CA ILE A 149 7.46 7.46 -10.22
C ILE A 149 6.07 8.07 -10.44
N LYS A 150 5.17 7.95 -9.46
CA LYS A 150 3.83 8.51 -9.51
C LYS A 150 3.82 10.04 -9.60
N LYS A 151 4.73 10.73 -8.91
CA LYS A 151 4.88 12.20 -8.97
C LYS A 151 5.50 12.69 -10.28
N LYS A 152 6.43 11.92 -10.85
CA LYS A 152 7.08 12.24 -12.14
C LYS A 152 6.16 11.96 -13.33
N LEU A 153 5.11 11.17 -13.13
CA LEU A 153 4.01 11.05 -14.06
C LEU A 153 3.16 12.32 -14.02
N PRO A 154 2.88 12.97 -15.17
CA PRO A 154 2.08 14.17 -15.19
C PRO A 154 0.65 13.85 -14.71
N SER A 155 0.29 14.35 -13.52
CA SER A 155 -1.09 14.42 -13.07
C SER A 155 -1.81 15.50 -13.89
N CYS A 156 -2.48 15.11 -14.98
CA CYS A 156 -3.48 16.00 -15.59
C CYS A 156 -4.74 16.01 -14.71
N SER A 157 -4.77 16.88 -13.72
CA SER A 157 -6.03 17.38 -13.15
C SER A 157 -6.80 18.13 -14.25
N SER A 158 -8.05 17.71 -14.46
CA SER A 158 -9.00 18.04 -15.53
C SER A 158 -9.31 19.53 -15.77
N PRO A 159 -9.89 19.86 -16.95
CA PRO A 159 -11.35 20.08 -16.99
C PRO A 159 -12.11 19.12 -17.92
N SER A 160 -13.38 18.94 -17.54
CA SER A 160 -14.44 18.12 -18.12
C SER A 160 -14.74 18.31 -19.62
N THR A 161 -15.05 17.22 -20.32
CA THR A 161 -16.34 16.94 -21.00
C THR A 161 -16.18 15.99 -22.20
N THR A 162 -17.19 15.12 -22.36
CA THR A 162 -17.53 14.24 -23.52
C THR A 162 -16.76 12.92 -23.72
N SER A 163 -17.27 11.90 -23.02
CA SER A 163 -17.66 10.58 -23.57
C SER A 163 -16.97 10.13 -24.87
N LYS A 164 -15.75 9.62 -24.75
CA LYS A 164 -15.22 8.53 -25.60
C LYS A 164 -14.45 7.60 -24.69
N THR A 165 -14.71 6.31 -24.83
CA THR A 165 -14.11 5.19 -24.11
C THR A 165 -12.59 5.38 -24.01
N THR A 166 -12.14 6.00 -22.92
CA THR A 166 -10.75 6.32 -22.66
C THR A 166 -10.42 5.58 -21.38
N ASP A 167 -10.08 4.31 -21.56
CA ASP A 167 -9.30 3.63 -20.55
C ASP A 167 -7.98 4.42 -20.44
N ARG A 168 -7.86 5.24 -19.40
CA ARG A 168 -6.68 6.10 -19.14
C ARG A 168 -5.54 5.23 -18.59
N SER A 169 -5.26 4.10 -19.23
CA SER A 169 -4.19 3.20 -18.87
C SER A 169 -2.88 3.74 -19.42
N TYR A 170 -1.87 3.84 -18.55
CA TYR A 170 -0.51 4.15 -18.98
C TYR A 170 -0.04 3.04 -19.93
N VAL A 171 0.20 3.42 -21.19
CA VAL A 171 0.66 2.51 -22.24
C VAL A 171 2.18 2.47 -22.26
N ASN A 172 2.75 1.27 -22.33
CA ASN A 172 4.19 1.11 -22.47
C ASN A 172 4.58 1.27 -23.94
N LEU A 173 5.40 2.27 -24.26
CA LEU A 173 5.81 2.59 -25.63
C LEU A 173 7.26 2.18 -25.88
N VAL A 174 7.51 1.61 -27.07
CA VAL A 174 8.85 1.23 -27.50
C VAL A 174 9.08 1.73 -28.91
N ARG A 175 10.27 2.30 -29.17
CA ARG A 175 10.70 2.70 -30.51
C ARG A 175 10.84 1.48 -31.41
N MET A 176 10.53 1.63 -32.69
CA MET A 176 10.71 0.57 -33.67
C MET A 176 12.17 0.08 -33.75
N SER A 177 13.14 0.99 -33.68
CA SER A 177 14.56 0.58 -33.65
C SER A 177 14.92 -0.24 -32.43
N ASP A 178 14.33 0.04 -31.28
CA ASP A 178 14.58 -0.70 -30.04
C ASP A 178 13.82 -2.03 -30.02
N ALA A 179 12.56 -2.04 -30.47
CA ALA A 179 11.77 -3.27 -30.62
C ALA A 179 12.46 -4.30 -31.53
N LYS A 180 13.08 -3.85 -32.63
CA LYS A 180 13.86 -4.70 -33.54
C LYS A 180 15.11 -5.31 -32.91
N LYS A 181 15.74 -4.61 -31.95
CA LYS A 181 16.88 -5.17 -31.19
C LYS A 181 16.43 -6.30 -30.27
N ILE A 182 15.23 -6.15 -29.68
CA ILE A 182 14.65 -7.11 -28.74
C ILE A 182 14.05 -8.34 -29.49
N GLN A 183 13.50 -8.13 -30.70
CA GLN A 183 12.96 -9.18 -31.59
C GLN A 183 13.96 -10.24 -32.06
N LYS A 184 15.27 -10.10 -31.78
CA LYS A 184 16.21 -11.21 -31.94
C LYS A 184 15.95 -12.37 -30.98
N GLY A 185 15.15 -12.15 -29.93
CA GLY A 185 14.55 -13.19 -29.09
C GLY A 185 13.12 -13.53 -29.52
N ASN A 186 12.63 -14.69 -29.08
CA ASN A 186 11.37 -15.37 -29.42
C ASN A 186 10.06 -14.61 -29.04
N LEU A 187 9.97 -13.32 -29.32
CA LEU A 187 8.83 -12.45 -29.00
C LEU A 187 7.78 -12.51 -30.11
N VAL A 188 6.53 -12.78 -29.74
CA VAL A 188 5.39 -12.75 -30.64
C VAL A 188 5.01 -11.28 -30.90
N TYR A 189 5.34 -10.79 -32.07
CA TYR A 189 4.95 -9.46 -32.54
C TYR A 189 3.69 -9.55 -33.39
N ASP A 190 2.67 -8.79 -33.00
CA ASP A 190 1.42 -8.69 -33.71
C ASP A 190 1.30 -7.31 -34.39
N ASP A 191 1.46 -7.31 -35.72
CA ASP A 191 1.34 -6.12 -36.57
C ASP A 191 -0.12 -5.76 -36.92
N THR A 192 -1.07 -6.62 -36.57
CA THR A 192 -2.50 -6.40 -36.83
C THR A 192 -3.15 -5.53 -35.74
N LEU A 193 -2.61 -5.60 -34.51
CA LEU A 193 -3.08 -4.82 -33.37
C LEU A 193 -2.49 -3.40 -33.37
N LYS A 194 -3.16 -2.50 -34.09
CA LYS A 194 -2.86 -1.07 -34.11
C LYS A 194 -3.78 -0.32 -33.17
N THR A 195 -3.21 0.43 -32.23
CA THR A 195 -3.93 1.23 -31.26
C THR A 195 -3.67 2.70 -31.56
N ARG A 196 -4.76 3.47 -31.64
CA ARG A 196 -4.70 4.93 -31.73
C ARG A 196 -4.47 5.49 -30.33
N LEU A 197 -3.34 6.15 -30.13
CA LEU A 197 -2.92 6.72 -28.86
C LEU A 197 -2.93 8.24 -28.95
N THR A 198 -3.46 8.89 -27.92
CA THR A 198 -3.55 10.35 -27.83
C THR A 198 -2.95 10.82 -26.51
N GLY A 199 -2.37 12.03 -26.50
CA GLY A 199 -1.83 12.65 -25.28
C GLY A 199 -0.30 12.68 -25.16
N ILE A 200 0.44 12.23 -26.16
CA ILE A 200 1.91 12.39 -26.22
C ILE A 200 2.22 13.74 -26.84
N ALA A 201 2.53 14.76 -26.02
CA ALA A 201 2.79 16.13 -26.48
C ALA A 201 1.69 16.68 -27.41
N GLU A 202 0.42 16.39 -27.09
CA GLU A 202 -0.79 16.73 -27.89
C GLU A 202 -0.82 16.12 -29.31
N LYS A 203 0.10 15.21 -29.63
CA LYS A 203 0.13 14.49 -30.90
C LYS A 203 -0.63 13.18 -30.80
N GLU A 204 -1.20 12.82 -31.93
CA GLU A 204 -1.79 11.52 -32.16
C GLU A 204 -0.71 10.56 -32.67
N VAL A 205 -0.56 9.42 -32.00
CA VAL A 205 0.39 8.38 -32.38
C VAL A 205 -0.38 7.09 -32.64
N ILE A 206 -0.11 6.47 -33.79
CA ILE A 206 -0.71 5.18 -34.14
C ILE A 206 0.37 4.12 -33.90
N SER A 207 0.08 3.15 -33.03
CA SER A 207 1.01 2.04 -32.86
C SER A 207 1.10 1.22 -34.16
N MET A 208 2.31 0.86 -34.53
CA MET A 208 2.60 0.01 -35.68
C MET A 208 2.17 -1.43 -35.39
N GLY A 209 2.31 -1.87 -34.14
CA GLY A 209 1.90 -3.17 -33.65
C GLY A 209 2.10 -3.26 -32.15
N THR A 210 1.92 -4.45 -31.59
CA THR A 210 2.16 -4.72 -30.17
C THR A 210 2.94 -6.00 -29.96
N PHE A 211 3.64 -6.10 -28.85
CA PHE A 211 4.19 -7.36 -28.37
C PHE A 211 4.02 -7.44 -26.85
N ILE A 212 4.01 -8.67 -26.34
CA ILE A 212 3.95 -8.93 -24.90
C ILE A 212 5.32 -9.43 -24.46
N ALA A 213 5.91 -8.78 -23.47
CA ALA A 213 7.10 -9.27 -22.80
C ALA A 213 6.72 -9.88 -21.45
N LYS A 214 7.21 -11.08 -21.20
CA LYS A 214 7.08 -11.72 -19.89
C LYS A 214 8.18 -11.19 -18.99
N LEU A 215 7.84 -10.44 -17.95
CA LEU A 215 8.77 -10.03 -16.91
C LEU A 215 8.68 -11.00 -15.75
N GLN A 216 9.83 -11.54 -15.35
CA GLN A 216 9.96 -12.31 -14.11
C GLN A 216 10.72 -11.46 -13.09
N ILE A 217 10.12 -11.25 -11.92
CA ILE A 217 10.78 -10.70 -10.74
C ILE A 217 10.61 -11.74 -9.64
N ASP A 218 11.71 -12.40 -9.28
CA ASP A 218 11.73 -13.53 -8.36
C ASP A 218 10.76 -14.65 -8.80
N GLU A 219 9.73 -14.95 -8.02
CA GLU A 219 8.72 -15.97 -8.33
C GLU A 219 7.49 -15.41 -9.09
N TYR A 220 7.42 -14.09 -9.29
CA TYR A 220 6.28 -13.42 -9.91
C TYR A 220 6.48 -13.22 -11.40
N PHE A 221 5.43 -13.46 -12.17
CA PHE A 221 5.39 -13.30 -13.62
C PHE A 221 4.35 -12.25 -14.01
N ALA A 222 4.74 -11.27 -14.81
CA ALA A 222 3.85 -10.27 -15.37
C ALA A 222 4.01 -10.18 -16.88
N ASP A 223 2.87 -10.23 -17.59
CA ASP A 223 2.82 -10.03 -19.03
C ASP A 223 2.62 -8.54 -19.31
N ILE A 224 3.70 -7.86 -19.71
CA ILE A 224 3.67 -6.42 -20.02
C ILE A 224 3.45 -6.24 -21.52
N LYS A 225 2.34 -5.62 -21.89
CA LYS A 225 2.07 -5.22 -23.27
C LYS A 225 2.81 -3.93 -23.62
N PHE A 226 3.55 -3.97 -24.71
CA PHE A 226 4.25 -2.83 -25.30
C PHE A 226 3.64 -2.49 -26.67
N HIS A 227 3.46 -1.20 -26.92
CA HIS A 227 3.04 -0.66 -28.21
C HIS A 227 4.26 -0.12 -28.96
N VAL A 228 4.48 -0.63 -30.17
CA VAL A 228 5.60 -0.20 -31.01
C VAL A 228 5.19 1.02 -31.80
N VAL A 229 5.99 2.08 -31.72
CA VAL A 229 5.75 3.35 -32.40
C VAL A 229 6.96 3.75 -33.23
N LYS A 230 6.80 4.72 -34.14
CA LYS A 230 7.95 5.17 -34.94
C LYS A 230 8.93 5.90 -34.04
N ASP A 231 10.21 5.85 -34.40
CA ASP A 231 11.27 6.49 -33.64
C ASP A 231 11.07 8.02 -33.54
N THR A 232 10.44 8.61 -34.54
CA THR A 232 10.07 10.04 -34.61
C THR A 232 8.99 10.43 -33.61
N ASP A 233 8.20 9.47 -33.13
CA ASP A 233 7.03 9.71 -32.29
C ASP A 233 7.41 9.80 -30.80
N ILE A 234 8.60 9.31 -30.42
CA ILE A 234 9.16 9.42 -29.06
C ILE A 234 10.35 10.39 -29.10
N PRO A 235 10.17 11.67 -28.72
CA PRO A 235 11.23 12.67 -28.79
C PRO A 235 12.43 12.22 -27.96
N VAL A 236 13.61 12.21 -28.58
CA VAL A 236 14.88 12.03 -27.88
C VAL A 236 15.22 13.37 -27.25
N TYR A 237 15.10 13.49 -25.93
CA TYR A 237 15.77 14.58 -25.23
C TYR A 237 17.27 14.31 -25.34
N LEU A 238 17.90 14.87 -26.37
CA LEU A 238 19.34 15.01 -26.41
C LEU A 238 19.69 15.97 -25.28
N GLU A 239 20.12 15.43 -24.14
CA GLU A 239 20.87 16.22 -23.17
C GLU A 239 22.08 16.79 -23.90
N LYS A 240 22.01 18.08 -24.23
CA LYS A 240 23.18 18.84 -24.67
C LYS A 240 24.08 18.95 -23.44
N PHE A 241 25.15 18.17 -23.43
CA PHE A 241 26.31 18.37 -22.56
C PHE A 241 26.95 19.73 -22.82
#